data_AF-A0A945TM61-F1
#
_entry.id   AF-A0A945TM61-F1
#
_cell.length_a   1.000
_cell.length_b   1.000
_cell.length_c   1.000
_cell.angle_alpha   90.00
_cell.angle_beta   90.00
_cell.angle_gamma   90.00
#
_symmetry.space_group_name_H-M   'P 1'
#
loop_
_entity.id
_entity.type
_entity.pdbx_description
1 polymer ?
#
loop_
_entity_poly.entity_id
_entity_poly.type
_entity_poly.pdbx_seq_one_letter_code
_entity_poly.pdbx_strand_id
1 'polypeptide(L)'
;MNKNLIWIAGILASLAVGGLIALAGSQNGALWMGLPLFTLCCGIAFIVQWFLFIPAYVFQTERYFDLAGSLTYISLVVAALYLSGARDPRSLIIGGLVIIWACRLGSFLFRRVSADGEDRRFRAIKPDFLQFLMTW
;
A
#
# COMPACT_ATOMS: atom_id res chain seq x y z
N MET A 1 -1.89 26.71 13.99
CA MET A 1 -1.63 25.28 14.28
C MET A 1 -0.27 24.93 13.68
N ASN A 2 0.62 24.26 14.41
CA ASN A 2 1.94 23.87 13.88
C ASN A 2 1.74 22.93 12.67
N LYS A 3 2.38 23.20 11.52
CA LYS A 3 2.24 22.36 10.31
C LYS A 3 2.55 20.89 10.59
N ASN A 4 3.55 20.62 11.43
CA ASN A 4 3.92 19.26 11.82
C ASN A 4 2.80 18.57 12.59
N LEU A 5 2.04 19.31 13.40
CA LEU A 5 0.91 18.75 14.15
C LEU A 5 -0.21 18.28 13.21
N ILE A 6 -0.45 18.98 12.10
CA ILE A 6 -1.44 18.58 11.09
C ILE A 6 -1.05 17.24 10.47
N TRP A 7 0.21 17.10 10.05
CA TRP A 7 0.67 15.88 9.39
C TRP A 7 0.75 14.69 10.34
N ILE A 8 1.22 14.90 11.58
CA ILE A 8 1.21 13.85 12.61
C ILE A 8 -0.22 13.40 12.91
N ALA A 9 -1.15 14.35 13.08
CA ALA A 9 -2.56 14.01 13.28
C ALA A 9 -3.14 13.23 12.10
N GLY A 10 -2.78 13.60 10.86
CA GLY A 10 -3.17 12.88 9.64
C GLY A 10 -2.66 11.44 9.61
N ILE A 11 -1.39 11.21 9.93
CA ILE A 11 -0.79 9.87 10.00
C ILE A 11 -1.45 9.03 11.11
N LEU A 12 -1.69 9.62 12.29
CA LEU A 12 -2.37 8.91 13.37
C LEU A 12 -3.82 8.58 13.00
N ALA A 13 -4.51 9.49 12.29
CA ALA A 13 -5.86 9.24 11.81
C ALA A 13 -5.91 8.12 10.75
N SER A 14 -4.96 8.09 9.80
CA SER A 14 -4.91 7.03 8.79
C SER A 14 -4.61 5.66 9.41
N LEU A 15 -3.69 5.61 10.39
CA LEU A 15 -3.41 4.41 11.18
C LEU A 15 -4.62 3.96 12.00
N ALA A 16 -5.34 4.89 12.63
CA ALA A 16 -6.54 4.57 13.40
C ALA A 16 -7.65 4.02 12.48
N VAL A 17 -7.91 4.67 11.35
CA VAL A 17 -8.88 4.19 10.36
C VAL A 17 -8.48 2.82 9.82
N GLY A 18 -7.21 2.64 9.44
CA GLY A 18 -6.69 1.35 9.00
C GLY A 18 -6.86 0.25 10.05
N GLY A 19 -6.58 0.57 11.32
CA GLY A 19 -6.79 -0.34 12.46
C GLY A 19 -8.26 -0.70 12.66
N LEU A 20 -9.17 0.27 12.58
CA LEU A 20 -10.61 0.03 12.67
C LEU A 20 -11.13 -0.84 11.52
N ILE A 21 -10.66 -0.60 10.30
CA ILE A 21 -10.97 -1.44 9.13
C ILE A 21 -10.43 -2.86 9.33
N ALA A 22 -9.19 -3.00 9.83
CA ALA A 22 -8.59 -4.29 10.11
C ALA A 22 -9.39 -5.07 11.16
N LEU A 23 -9.91 -4.40 12.20
CA LEU A 23 -10.77 -5.00 13.23
C LEU A 23 -12.13 -5.39 12.66
N ALA A 24 -12.78 -4.50 11.93
CA ALA A 24 -14.10 -4.73 11.35
C ALA A 24 -14.08 -5.85 10.29
N GLY A 25 -13.09 -5.83 9.38
CA GLY A 25 -12.93 -6.84 8.32
C GLY A 25 -12.45 -8.20 8.82
N SER A 26 -11.98 -8.29 10.06
CA SER A 26 -11.56 -9.55 10.68
C SER A 26 -12.69 -10.33 11.34
N GLN A 27 -13.88 -9.75 11.48
CA GLN A 27 -15.02 -10.42 12.09
C GLN A 27 -15.43 -11.64 11.25
N ASN A 28 -15.39 -12.82 11.87
CA ASN A 28 -15.68 -14.11 11.22
C ASN A 28 -14.84 -14.40 9.96
N GLY A 29 -13.66 -13.79 9.85
CA GLY A 29 -12.73 -13.99 8.74
C GLY A 29 -11.91 -15.28 8.86
N ALA A 30 -11.14 -15.59 7.83
CA ALA A 30 -10.16 -16.67 7.86
C ALA A 30 -9.08 -16.40 8.91
N LEU A 31 -8.63 -17.44 9.61
CA LEU A 31 -7.58 -17.37 10.61
C LEU A 31 -6.30 -18.03 10.08
N TRP A 32 -5.16 -17.44 10.38
CA TRP A 32 -3.84 -18.02 10.18
C TRP A 32 -3.11 -18.06 11.52
N MET A 33 -2.81 -19.27 12.02
CA MET A 33 -2.20 -19.48 13.35
C MET A 33 -2.94 -18.78 14.51
N GLY A 34 -4.28 -18.68 14.42
CA GLY A 34 -5.11 -18.01 15.43
C GLY A 34 -5.22 -16.49 15.27
N LEU A 35 -4.52 -15.89 14.29
CA LEU A 35 -4.63 -14.47 13.95
C LEU A 35 -5.56 -14.27 12.75
N PRO A 36 -6.39 -13.21 12.73
CA PRO A 36 -7.18 -12.89 11.55
C PRO A 36 -6.31 -12.59 10.34
N LEU A 37 -6.53 -13.33 9.25
CA LEU A 37 -5.79 -13.18 8.01
C LEU A 37 -5.96 -11.76 7.42
N PHE A 38 -7.15 -11.18 7.56
CA PHE A 38 -7.42 -9.83 7.08
C PHE A 38 -6.54 -8.79 7.80
N THR A 39 -6.38 -8.88 9.13
CA THR A 39 -5.44 -8.02 9.88
C THR A 39 -4.00 -8.20 9.40
N LEU A 40 -3.57 -9.44 9.13
CA LEU A 40 -2.22 -9.70 8.60
C LEU A 40 -2.03 -9.02 7.24
N CYS A 41 -3.01 -9.13 6.35
CA CYS A 41 -2.99 -8.43 5.07
C CYS A 41 -2.90 -6.91 5.25
N CYS A 42 -3.70 -6.30 6.14
CA CYS A 42 -3.58 -4.87 6.43
C CYS A 42 -2.18 -4.49 6.93
N GLY A 43 -1.58 -5.31 7.80
CA GLY A 43 -0.21 -5.08 8.27
C GLY A 43 0.82 -5.16 7.13
N ILE A 44 0.71 -6.16 6.25
CA ILE A 44 1.56 -6.28 5.05
C ILE A 44 1.44 -5.04 4.17
N ALA A 45 0.23 -4.49 3.99
CA ALA A 45 0.02 -3.28 3.19
C ALA A 45 0.84 -2.09 3.71
N PHE A 46 0.75 -1.80 5.01
CA PHE A 46 1.54 -0.73 5.62
C PHE A 46 3.04 -0.99 5.56
N ILE A 47 3.48 -2.24 5.78
CA ILE A 47 4.90 -2.60 5.71
C ILE A 47 5.46 -2.37 4.30
N VAL A 48 4.75 -2.80 3.25
CA VAL A 48 5.19 -2.60 1.86
C VAL A 48 5.26 -1.11 1.51
N GLN A 49 4.23 -0.33 1.91
CA GLN A 49 4.20 1.12 1.70
C GLN A 49 5.36 1.83 2.40
N TRP A 50 5.59 1.56 3.68
CA TRP A 50 6.68 2.18 4.44
C TRP A 50 8.06 1.73 3.97
N PHE A 51 8.19 0.48 3.51
CA PHE A 51 9.44 0.00 2.93
C PHE A 51 9.80 0.76 1.65
N LEU A 52 8.82 1.07 0.79
CA LEU A 52 9.02 1.83 -0.43
C LEU A 52 9.08 3.35 -0.22
N PHE A 53 8.50 3.85 0.86
CA PHE A 53 8.66 5.24 1.28
C PHE A 53 10.13 5.57 1.55
N ILE A 54 10.89 4.69 2.19
CA ILE A 54 12.32 4.92 2.53
C ILE A 54 13.14 5.30 1.30
N PRO A 55 13.25 4.48 0.23
CA PRO A 55 14.00 4.86 -0.96
C PRO A 55 13.35 6.04 -1.69
N ALA A 56 12.02 6.18 -1.68
CA ALA A 56 11.35 7.32 -2.30
C ALA A 56 11.73 8.66 -1.66
N TYR A 57 11.83 8.70 -0.33
CA TYR A 57 12.25 9.88 0.41
C TYR A 57 13.75 10.13 0.28
N VAL A 58 14.59 9.09 0.37
CA VAL A 58 16.05 9.24 0.23
C VAL A 58 16.43 9.76 -1.16
N PHE A 59 15.83 9.24 -2.22
CA PHE A 59 16.09 9.66 -3.59
C PHE A 59 15.21 10.82 -4.06
N GLN A 60 14.35 11.35 -3.19
CA GLN A 60 13.44 12.46 -3.49
C GLN A 60 12.69 12.27 -4.82
N THR A 61 12.13 11.08 -5.01
CA THR A 61 11.47 10.68 -6.25
C THR A 61 10.11 10.05 -6.02
N GLU A 62 9.09 10.50 -6.77
CA GLU A 62 7.76 9.90 -6.75
C GLU A 62 7.64 8.63 -7.61
N ARG A 63 8.69 8.24 -8.35
CA ARG A 63 8.65 7.06 -9.24
C ARG A 63 8.26 5.77 -8.50
N TYR A 64 8.69 5.64 -7.25
CA TYR A 64 8.36 4.48 -6.42
C TYR A 64 6.96 4.54 -5.85
N PHE A 65 6.31 5.71 -5.80
CA PHE A 65 4.97 5.88 -5.26
C PHE A 65 3.94 5.07 -6.07
N ASP A 66 4.00 5.20 -7.41
CA ASP A 66 3.10 4.46 -8.31
C ASP A 66 3.40 2.95 -8.33
N LEU A 67 4.66 2.56 -8.14
CA LEU A 67 5.06 1.14 -7.99
C LEU A 67 4.63 0.55 -6.65
N ALA A 68 4.55 1.36 -5.60
CA ALA A 68 4.18 0.89 -4.28
C ALA A 68 2.73 0.41 -4.21
N GLY A 69 1.84 1.12 -4.89
CA GLY A 69 0.45 0.68 -5.03
C GLY A 69 0.34 -0.70 -5.69
N SER A 70 0.98 -0.90 -6.84
CA SER A 70 0.90 -2.19 -7.54
C SER A 70 1.57 -3.32 -6.76
N LEU A 71 2.73 -3.07 -6.13
CA LEU A 71 3.42 -4.06 -5.30
C LEU A 71 2.59 -4.45 -4.09
N THR A 72 1.88 -3.49 -3.47
CA THR A 72 0.97 -3.75 -2.36
C THR A 72 -0.14 -4.69 -2.80
N TYR A 73 -0.85 -4.41 -3.90
CA TYR A 73 -1.90 -5.30 -4.42
C TYR A 73 -1.39 -6.72 -4.68
N ILE A 74 -0.25 -6.86 -5.35
CA ILE A 74 0.34 -8.17 -5.66
C ILE A 74 0.71 -8.90 -4.36
N SER A 75 1.37 -8.22 -3.43
CA SER A 75 1.78 -8.80 -2.14
C SER A 75 0.58 -9.29 -1.34
N LEU A 76 -0.50 -8.50 -1.29
CA LEU A 76 -1.73 -8.86 -0.58
C LEU A 76 -2.43 -10.06 -1.20
N VAL A 77 -2.56 -10.12 -2.53
CA VAL A 77 -3.19 -11.25 -3.21
C VAL A 77 -2.39 -12.53 -3.00
N VAL A 78 -1.06 -12.46 -3.17
CA VAL A 78 -0.17 -13.61 -2.95
C VAL A 78 -0.24 -14.09 -1.50
N ALA A 79 -0.14 -13.17 -0.54
CA ALA A 79 -0.25 -13.51 0.88
C ALA A 79 -1.62 -14.10 1.23
N ALA A 80 -2.71 -13.50 0.75
CA ALA A 80 -4.07 -13.98 1.01
C ALA A 80 -4.28 -15.40 0.46
N LEU A 81 -3.91 -15.67 -0.79
CA LEU A 81 -4.04 -17.00 -1.40
C LEU A 81 -3.16 -18.04 -0.69
N TYR A 82 -1.91 -17.68 -0.38
CA TYR A 82 -0.97 -18.58 0.27
C TYR A 82 -1.40 -18.94 1.71
N LEU A 83 -1.70 -17.92 2.51
CA LEU A 83 -1.99 -18.09 3.95
C LEU A 83 -3.41 -18.62 4.21
N SER A 84 -4.39 -18.30 3.35
CA SER A 84 -5.73 -18.92 3.46
C SER A 84 -5.76 -20.37 2.99
N GLY A 85 -4.77 -20.80 2.20
CA GLY A 85 -4.78 -22.09 1.53
C GLY A 85 -5.85 -22.20 0.45
N ALA A 86 -6.46 -21.09 0.02
CA ALA A 86 -7.50 -21.08 -1.00
C ALA A 86 -6.93 -21.52 -2.36
N ARG A 87 -7.38 -22.68 -2.83
CA ARG A 87 -7.02 -23.25 -4.15
C ARG A 87 -8.23 -23.48 -5.05
N ASP A 88 -9.40 -22.96 -4.66
CA ASP A 88 -10.57 -23.06 -5.52
C ASP A 88 -10.36 -22.24 -6.81
N PRO A 89 -10.84 -22.73 -7.97
CA PRO A 89 -10.62 -22.06 -9.25
C PRO A 89 -11.05 -20.60 -9.26
N ARG A 90 -12.13 -20.26 -8.54
CA ARG A 90 -12.64 -18.89 -8.43
C ARG A 90 -11.62 -17.98 -7.75
N SER A 91 -11.10 -18.36 -6.58
CA SER A 91 -10.07 -17.55 -5.88
C SER A 91 -8.81 -17.37 -6.72
N LEU A 92 -8.39 -18.41 -7.43
CA LEU A 92 -7.22 -18.35 -8.32
C LEU A 92 -7.45 -17.44 -9.53
N ILE A 93 -8.63 -17.52 -10.17
CA ILE A 93 -8.98 -16.63 -11.29
C ILE A 93 -9.02 -15.18 -10.82
N ILE A 94 -9.70 -14.89 -9.70
CA ILE A 94 -9.80 -13.53 -9.17
C ILE A 94 -8.41 -12.99 -8.81
N GLY A 95 -7.59 -13.77 -8.09
CA GLY A 95 -6.22 -13.37 -7.75
C GLY A 95 -5.37 -13.13 -8.99
N GLY A 96 -5.45 -14.00 -9.99
CA GLY A 96 -4.75 -13.83 -11.27
C GLY A 96 -5.16 -12.54 -11.99
N LEU A 97 -6.45 -12.24 -12.05
CA LEU A 97 -6.95 -11.00 -12.66
C LEU A 97 -6.46 -9.75 -11.93
N VAL A 98 -6.44 -9.76 -10.59
CA VAL A 98 -5.92 -8.64 -9.79
C VAL A 98 -4.41 -8.46 -10.03
N ILE A 99 -3.63 -9.55 -10.09
CA ILE A 99 -2.19 -9.48 -10.40
C ILE A 99 -1.96 -8.91 -11.80
N ILE A 100 -2.68 -9.39 -12.82
CA ILE A 100 -2.58 -8.88 -14.19
C ILE A 100 -2.92 -7.38 -14.24
N TRP A 101 -3.99 -6.98 -13.56
CA TRP A 101 -4.40 -5.58 -13.47
C TRP A 101 -3.34 -4.72 -12.78
N ALA A 102 -2.83 -5.17 -11.62
CA ALA A 102 -1.81 -4.44 -10.85
C ALA A 102 -0.52 -4.29 -11.65
N CYS A 103 -0.06 -5.35 -12.32
CA CYS A 103 1.09 -5.32 -13.21
C CYS A 103 0.89 -4.36 -14.39
N ARG A 104 -0.26 -4.43 -15.07
CA ARG A 104 -0.59 -3.54 -16.21
C ARG A 104 -0.61 -2.08 -15.78
N LEU A 105 -1.37 -1.76 -14.73
CA LEU A 105 -1.56 -0.39 -14.28
C LEU A 105 -0.27 0.17 -13.69
N GLY A 106 0.42 -0.57 -12.81
CA GLY A 106 1.68 -0.16 -12.22
C GLY A 106 2.77 0.08 -13.26
N SER A 107 2.89 -0.82 -14.25
CA SER A 107 3.86 -0.63 -15.35
C SER A 107 3.55 0.61 -16.20
N PHE A 108 2.27 0.86 -16.47
CA PHE A 108 1.84 2.05 -17.21
C PHE A 108 2.16 3.34 -16.45
N LEU A 109 1.82 3.41 -15.16
CA LEU A 109 2.05 4.59 -14.32
C LEU A 109 3.55 4.86 -14.13
N PHE A 110 4.34 3.83 -13.85
CA PHE A 110 5.79 3.95 -13.71
C PHE A 110 6.46 4.45 -14.99
N ARG A 111 6.05 3.93 -16.16
CA ARG A 111 6.54 4.41 -17.46
C ARG A 111 6.17 5.87 -17.69
N ARG A 112 4.94 6.26 -17.37
CA ARG A 112 4.46 7.64 -17.50
C ARG A 112 5.29 8.60 -16.66
N VAL A 113 5.45 8.33 -15.37
CA VAL A 113 6.25 9.20 -14.48
C VAL A 113 7.72 9.23 -14.89
N SER A 114 8.26 8.11 -15.40
CA SER A 114 9.63 8.08 -15.91
C SER A 114 9.82 8.93 -17.17
N ALA A 115 8.78 9.06 -18.01
CA ALA A 115 8.82 9.86 -19.23
C ALA A 115 8.55 11.35 -18.95
N ASP A 116 7.59 11.67 -18.08
CA ASP A 116 7.21 13.04 -17.74
C ASP A 116 8.19 13.70 -16.75
N GLY A 117 9.08 12.90 -16.14
CA GLY A 117 10.20 13.33 -15.31
C GLY A 117 9.82 13.61 -13.85
N GLU A 118 8.92 14.58 -13.63
CA GLU A 118 8.43 14.96 -12.30
C GLU A 118 7.01 15.54 -12.37
N ASP A 119 6.12 15.07 -11.50
CA ASP A 119 4.83 15.67 -11.20
C ASP A 119 5.02 16.89 -10.27
N ARG A 120 4.57 18.06 -10.74
CA ARG A 120 4.65 19.33 -10.01
C ARG A 120 4.03 19.27 -8.61
N ARG A 121 3.03 18.40 -8.39
CA ARG A 121 2.37 18.22 -7.09
C ARG A 121 3.33 17.63 -6.04
N PHE A 122 4.25 16.76 -6.47
CA PHE A 122 5.19 16.10 -5.57
C PHE A 122 6.38 16.98 -5.19
N ARG A 123 6.71 17.99 -6.01
CA ARG A 123 7.85 18.89 -5.77
C ARG A 123 7.82 19.58 -4.40
N ALA A 124 6.63 19.99 -3.94
CA ALA A 124 6.47 20.68 -2.67
C ALA A 124 6.44 19.74 -1.45
N ILE A 125 6.07 18.47 -1.63
CA ILE A 125 5.84 17.54 -0.52
C ILE A 125 7.04 16.63 -0.25
N LYS A 126 7.79 16.20 -1.27
CA LYS A 126 8.94 15.28 -1.12
C LYS A 126 9.99 15.74 -0.08
N PRO A 127 10.32 17.05 0.03
CA PRO A 127 11.31 17.49 1.02
C PRO A 127 10.80 17.40 2.47
N ASP A 128 9.49 17.53 2.68
CA ASP A 128 8.87 17.48 4.01
C ASP A 128 8.58 16.01 4.36
N PHE A 129 9.34 15.48 5.33
CA PHE A 129 9.22 14.09 5.75
C PHE A 129 7.81 13.71 6.19
N LEU A 130 7.18 14.53 7.03
CA LEU A 130 5.87 14.20 7.62
C LEU A 130 4.76 14.34 6.60
N GLN A 131 4.84 15.38 5.77
CA GLN A 131 3.87 15.59 4.69
C GLN A 131 3.98 14.48 3.64
N PHE A 132 5.20 14.08 3.26
CA PHE A 132 5.40 13.00 2.30
C PHE A 132 4.96 11.67 2.89
N LEU A 133 5.38 11.32 4.11
CA LEU A 133 4.99 10.07 4.78
C LEU A 133 3.48 9.91 4.89
N MET A 134 2.73 10.99 5.13
CA MET A 134 1.27 10.93 5.19
C MET A 134 0.61 10.35 3.93
N THR A 135 1.27 10.45 2.77
CA THR A 135 0.76 9.92 1.50
C THR A 135 0.92 8.40 1.33
N TRP A 136 1.63 7.72 2.23
CA TRP A 136 1.99 6.29 2.15
C TRP A 136 1.19 5.44 3.13
#